data_AF-A0A1Y4W6T5-F1
#
_entry.id   AF-A0A1Y4W6T5-F1
#
_cell.length_a   1.000
_cell.length_b   1.000
_cell.length_c   1.000
_cell.angle_alpha   90.00
_cell.angle_beta   90.00
_cell.angle_gamma   90.00
#
_symmetry.space_group_name_H-M   'P 1'
#
loop_
_entity.id
_entity.type
_entity.pdbx_description
1 polymer ?
#
loop_
_entity_poly.entity_id
_entity_poly.type
_entity_poly.pdbx_seq_one_letter_code
_entity_poly.pdbx_strand_id
1 'polypeptide(L)'
;MSSYLLLTVFVMAVMTYLPRMLPLTFFKKEIHSRFIRSLLYYVPYAVLSALTFPSILYATGHMGSALVGGLAGIYFAYRQKGLVFVACVTVICSFIAHILIPF
;
A
#
# COMPACT_ATOMS: atom_id res chain seq x y z
N MET A 1 -25.24 -7.30 -23.13
CA MET A 1 -24.46 -7.74 -21.94
C MET A 1 -23.05 -8.22 -22.30
N SER A 2 -22.81 -8.85 -23.45
CA SER A 2 -21.46 -9.33 -23.86
C SER A 2 -20.46 -8.23 -24.23
N SER A 3 -20.92 -7.08 -24.77
CA SER A 3 -20.07 -5.95 -25.15
C SER A 3 -19.37 -5.28 -23.96
N TYR A 4 -20.03 -5.24 -22.79
CA TYR A 4 -19.43 -4.71 -21.57
C TYR A 4 -18.27 -5.59 -21.08
N LEU A 5 -18.42 -6.92 -21.13
CA LEU A 5 -17.36 -7.85 -20.73
C LEU A 5 -16.11 -7.70 -21.61
N LEU A 6 -16.27 -7.60 -22.93
CA LEU A 6 -15.15 -7.37 -23.84
C LEU A 6 -14.46 -6.02 -23.58
N LEU A 7 -15.22 -4.98 -23.28
CA LEU A 7 -14.68 -3.67 -22.96
C LEU A 7 -13.93 -3.67 -21.61
N THR A 8 -14.44 -4.35 -20.58
CA THR A 8 -13.75 -4.48 -19.29
C THR A 8 -12.46 -5.29 -19.41
N VAL A 9 -12.46 -6.39 -20.17
CA VAL A 9 -11.25 -7.19 -20.42
C VAL A 9 -10.21 -6.38 -21.19
N PHE A 10 -10.64 -5.63 -22.21
CA PHE A 10 -9.74 -4.77 -22.98
C PHE A 10 -9.12 -3.67 -22.10
N VAL A 11 -9.93 -2.97 -21.31
CA VAL A 11 -9.45 -1.93 -20.38
C VAL A 11 -8.50 -2.52 -19.33
N MET A 12 -8.82 -3.69 -18.78
CA MET A 12 -7.96 -4.37 -17.80
C MET A 12 -6.62 -4.81 -18.42
N ALA A 13 -6.64 -5.31 -19.65
CA ALA A 13 -5.44 -5.64 -20.39
C ALA A 13 -4.57 -4.39 -20.59
N VAL A 14 -5.14 -3.28 -21.08
CA VAL A 14 -4.40 -2.03 -21.29
C VAL A 14 -3.81 -1.51 -19.97
N MET A 15 -4.60 -1.41 -18.91
CA MET A 15 -4.14 -0.87 -17.62
C MET A 15 -3.11 -1.76 -16.91
N THR A 16 -3.11 -3.08 -17.16
CA THR A 16 -2.12 -4.00 -16.56
C THR A 16 -0.84 -4.08 -17.39
N TYR A 17 -0.95 -3.99 -18.71
CA TYR A 17 0.18 -4.17 -19.63
C TYR A 17 0.99 -2.89 -19.80
N LEU A 18 0.35 -1.70 -19.81
CA LEU A 18 1.07 -0.42 -19.87
C LEU A 18 2.16 -0.30 -18.79
N PRO A 19 1.85 -0.42 -17.49
CA PRO A 19 2.84 -0.24 -16.43
C PRO A 19 3.85 -1.40 -16.34
N ARG A 20 3.58 -2.57 -16.93
CA ARG A 20 4.52 -3.70 -17.00
C ARG A 20 5.46 -3.63 -18.20
N MET A 21 4.98 -3.17 -19.34
CA MET A 21 5.79 -3.02 -20.55
C MET A 21 6.61 -1.73 -20.54
N LEU A 22 6.08 -0.64 -19.98
CA LEU A 22 6.79 0.64 -19.87
C LEU A 22 8.16 0.52 -19.16
N PRO A 23 8.33 -0.22 -18.05
CA PRO A 23 9.66 -0.45 -17.48
C PRO A 23 10.53 -1.36 -18.36
N LEU A 24 9.96 -2.29 -19.14
CA LEU A 24 10.74 -3.23 -19.97
C LEU A 24 11.21 -2.62 -21.30
N THR A 25 10.42 -1.73 -21.92
CA THR A 25 10.77 -1.09 -23.20
C THR A 25 11.58 0.20 -23.03
N PHE A 26 11.39 0.95 -21.94
CA PHE A 26 12.15 2.19 -21.72
C PHE A 26 13.52 1.96 -21.05
N PHE A 27 13.73 0.86 -20.29
CA PHE A 27 15.00 0.59 -19.57
C PHE A 27 16.05 -0.17 -20.38
N LYS A 28 15.87 -0.30 -21.70
CA LYS A 28 16.84 -1.00 -22.57
C LYS A 28 18.02 -0.13 -23.03
N LYS A 29 18.05 1.17 -22.71
CA LYS A 29 19.20 2.05 -22.98
C LYS A 29 19.88 2.44 -21.67
N GLU A 30 21.20 2.31 -21.61
CA GLU A 30 22.04 2.75 -20.48
C GLU A 30 21.63 4.17 -20.05
N ILE A 31 21.08 4.29 -18.85
CA ILE A 31 20.55 5.56 -18.35
C ILE A 31 21.73 6.35 -17.76
N HIS A 32 22.22 7.32 -18.50
CA HIS A 32 23.26 8.27 -18.07
C HIS A 32 22.77 9.32 -17.04
N SER A 33 21.53 9.19 -16.52
CA SER A 33 20.98 10.11 -15.51
C SER A 33 20.42 9.37 -14.30
N ARG A 34 21.03 9.61 -13.13
CA ARG A 34 20.64 9.01 -11.83
C ARG A 34 19.18 9.30 -11.45
N PHE A 35 18.60 10.40 -11.92
CA PHE A 35 17.29 10.90 -11.48
C PHE A 35 16.11 10.01 -11.90
N ILE A 36 16.09 9.52 -13.13
CA ILE A 36 14.98 8.67 -13.63
C ILE A 36 15.06 7.26 -13.03
N ARG A 37 16.28 6.74 -12.82
CA ARG A 37 16.49 5.45 -12.16
C ARG A 37 16.12 5.49 -10.68
N SER A 38 16.49 6.55 -9.97
CA SER A 38 16.05 6.72 -8.57
C SER A 38 14.54 6.89 -8.50
N LEU A 39 13.95 7.72 -9.36
CA LEU A 39 12.51 7.97 -9.34
C LEU A 39 11.71 6.69 -9.59
N LEU A 40 12.06 5.88 -10.59
CA LEU A 40 11.32 4.65 -10.86
C LEU A 40 11.50 3.56 -9.80
N TYR A 41 12.65 3.53 -9.11
CA TYR A 41 12.84 2.63 -7.97
C TYR A 41 12.04 3.08 -6.74
N TYR A 42 11.92 4.39 -6.50
CA TYR A 42 11.18 4.94 -5.36
C TYR A 42 9.67 5.02 -5.57
N VAL A 43 9.18 5.09 -6.81
CA VAL A 43 7.74 5.18 -7.13
C VAL A 43 6.92 4.03 -6.52
N PRO A 44 7.26 2.73 -6.68
CA PRO A 44 6.49 1.64 -6.09
C PRO A 44 6.37 1.72 -4.56
N TYR A 45 7.47 2.04 -3.87
CA TYR A 45 7.49 2.16 -2.41
C TYR A 45 6.72 3.39 -1.91
N ALA A 46 6.80 4.50 -2.65
CA ALA A 46 6.03 5.71 -2.35
C ALA A 46 4.53 5.46 -2.53
N VAL A 47 4.13 4.78 -3.61
CA VAL A 47 2.73 4.42 -3.87
C VAL A 47 2.21 3.44 -2.82
N LEU A 48 2.96 2.40 -2.46
CA LEU A 48 2.56 1.46 -1.41
C LEU A 48 2.31 2.19 -0.08
N SER A 49 3.20 3.11 0.28
CA SER A 49 3.07 3.92 1.50
C SER A 49 1.87 4.87 1.42
N ALA A 50 1.66 5.52 0.27
CA ALA A 50 0.53 6.42 0.04
C ALA A 50 -0.83 5.71 0.05
N LEU A 51 -0.90 4.43 -0.30
CA LEU A 51 -2.11 3.61 -0.20
C LEU A 51 -2.33 3.05 1.22
N THR A 52 -1.24 2.69 1.90
CA THR A 52 -1.30 2.06 3.22
C THR A 52 -1.56 3.08 4.33
N PHE A 53 -0.91 4.24 4.28
CA PHE A 53 -1.04 5.30 5.28
C PHE A 53 -2.49 5.76 5.52
N PRO A 54 -3.30 6.11 4.49
CA PRO A 54 -4.70 6.44 4.70
C PRO A 54 -5.51 5.22 5.17
N SER A 55 -5.23 4.02 4.65
CA SER A 55 -5.95 2.81 5.05
C SER A 55 -5.81 2.51 6.55
N ILE A 56 -4.64 2.75 7.14
CA ILE A 56 -4.41 2.55 8.58
C ILE A 56 -5.20 3.56 9.41
N LEU A 57 -5.26 4.83 8.99
CA LEU A 57 -5.92 5.90 9.73
C LEU A 57 -7.45 5.82 9.68
N TYR A 58 -8.02 5.31 8.59
CA TYR A 58 -9.47 5.20 8.41
C TYR A 58 -10.04 3.81 8.75
N ALA A 59 -9.21 2.83 9.13
CA ALA A 59 -9.65 1.46 9.37
C ALA A 59 -10.65 1.29 10.55
N THR A 60 -10.63 2.18 11.54
CA THR A 60 -11.35 1.99 12.82
C THR A 60 -12.49 3.00 13.03
N GLY A 61 -12.82 3.83 12.04
CA GLY A 61 -13.90 4.84 12.13
C GLY A 61 -13.59 6.05 13.03
N HIS A 62 -12.77 5.88 14.08
CA HIS A 62 -12.28 6.93 14.96
C HIS A 62 -10.75 7.10 14.86
N MET A 63 -10.29 8.31 14.55
CA MET A 63 -8.88 8.64 14.28
C MET A 63 -7.96 8.28 15.47
N GLY A 64 -8.44 8.43 16.70
CA GLY A 64 -7.66 8.14 17.92
C GLY A 64 -7.33 6.65 18.09
N SER A 65 -8.29 5.77 17.84
CA SER A 65 -8.08 4.32 17.97
C SER A 65 -7.17 3.79 16.84
N ALA A 66 -7.38 4.30 15.63
CA ALA A 66 -6.58 3.98 14.46
C ALA A 66 -5.10 4.41 14.61
N LEU A 67 -4.85 5.58 15.21
CA LEU A 67 -3.50 6.06 15.52
C LEU A 67 -2.77 5.14 16.51
N VAL A 68 -3.45 4.69 17.57
CA VAL A 68 -2.84 3.78 18.56
C VAL A 68 -2.50 2.43 17.92
N GLY A 69 -3.41 1.86 17.13
CA GLY A 69 -3.14 0.63 16.37
C GLY A 69 -2.02 0.79 15.34
N GLY A 70 -1.98 1.92 14.63
CA GLY A 70 -0.94 2.24 13.65
C GLY A 70 0.45 2.40 14.27
N LEU A 71 0.56 3.13 15.39
CA LEU A 71 1.82 3.29 16.12
C LEU A 71 2.33 1.98 16.69
N ALA A 72 1.45 1.15 17.26
CA ALA A 72 1.81 -0.19 17.70
C ALA A 72 2.33 -1.04 16.52
N GLY A 73 1.66 -0.96 15.36
CA GLY A 73 2.08 -1.68 14.16
C GLY A 73 3.44 -1.28 13.64
N ILE A 74 3.71 0.02 13.59
CA ILE A 74 5.01 0.57 13.21
C ILE A 74 6.08 0.08 14.19
N TYR A 75 5.83 0.16 15.49
CA TYR A 75 6.77 -0.29 16.53
C TYR A 75 7.13 -1.77 16.41
N PHE A 76 6.14 -2.66 16.21
CA PHE A 76 6.38 -4.09 16.07
C PHE A 76 6.95 -4.47 14.70
N ALA A 77 6.60 -3.75 13.63
CA ALA A 77 7.18 -3.94 12.30
C ALA A 77 8.68 -3.61 12.28
N TYR A 78 9.11 -2.56 12.99
CA TYR A 78 10.54 -2.22 13.12
C TYR A 78 11.37 -3.33 13.77
N ARG A 79 10.75 -4.21 14.58
CA ARG A 79 11.43 -5.35 15.20
C ARG A 79 11.54 -6.59 14.31
N GLN A 80 11.29 -6.49 13.00
CA GLN A 80 11.42 -7.59 12.03
C GLN A 80 10.62 -8.84 12.44
N LYS A 81 9.51 -8.65 13.17
CA LYS A 81 8.61 -9.75 13.57
C LYS A 81 7.73 -10.14 12.38
N GLY A 82 7.30 -11.40 12.33
CA GLY A 82 6.49 -11.93 11.23
C GLY A 82 5.22 -11.11 10.99
N LEU A 83 4.84 -10.92 9.72
CA LEU A 83 3.70 -10.10 9.29
C LEU A 83 2.40 -10.46 10.05
N VAL A 84 2.15 -11.75 10.24
CA VAL A 84 0.97 -12.26 10.96
C VAL A 84 0.98 -11.82 12.42
N PHE A 85 2.12 -11.87 13.10
CA PHE A 85 2.24 -11.45 14.50
C PHE A 85 1.98 -9.95 14.65
N VAL A 86 2.56 -9.13 13.75
CA VAL A 86 2.32 -7.68 13.75
C VAL A 86 0.84 -7.39 13.53
N ALA A 87 0.19 -8.05 12.56
CA ALA A 87 -1.23 -7.87 12.27
C ALA A 87 -2.13 -8.27 13.47
N CYS A 88 -1.84 -9.38 14.15
CA CYS A 88 -2.62 -9.75 15.34
C CYS A 88 -2.47 -8.71 16.46
N VAL A 89 -1.25 -8.23 16.72
CA VAL A 89 -1.00 -7.24 17.78
C VAL A 89 -1.64 -5.90 17.45
N THR A 90 -1.59 -5.43 16.21
CA THR A 90 -2.23 -4.17 15.81
C THR A 90 -3.74 -4.23 15.93
N VAL A 91 -4.36 -5.34 15.54
CA VAL A 91 -5.81 -5.53 15.66
C VAL A 91 -6.22 -5.57 17.13
N ILE A 92 -5.50 -6.32 17.97
CA ILE A 92 -5.78 -6.38 19.42
C ILE A 92 -5.61 -5.00 20.05
N CYS A 93 -4.54 -4.27 19.72
CA CYS A 93 -4.26 -2.95 20.26
C CYS A 93 -5.28 -1.91 19.80
N SER A 94 -5.70 -1.94 18.53
CA SER A 94 -6.78 -1.09 18.01
C SER A 94 -8.12 -1.44 18.65
N PHE A 95 -8.41 -2.72 18.88
CA PHE A 95 -9.63 -3.15 19.55
C PHE A 95 -9.69 -2.70 21.02
N ILE A 96 -8.57 -2.80 21.74
CA ILE A 96 -8.45 -2.28 23.12
C ILE A 96 -8.54 -0.75 23.12
N ALA A 97 -7.95 -0.05 22.13
CA ALA A 97 -8.08 1.40 22.04
C ALA A 97 -9.54 1.83 21.76
N HIS A 98 -10.26 1.08 20.93
CA HIS A 98 -11.69 1.29 20.67
C HIS A 98 -12.55 1.02 21.91
N ILE A 99 -12.21 0.03 22.75
CA ILE A 99 -12.95 -0.25 23.99
C ILE A 99 -12.68 0.82 25.07
N LEU A 100 -11.47 1.39 25.09
CA LEU A 100 -11.01 2.33 26.13
C LEU A 100 -11.42 3.78 25.84
N ILE A 101 -11.65 4.13 24.58
CA ILE A 101 -12.13 5.45 24.16
C ILE A 101 -13.59 5.27 23.68
N PRO A 102 -14.58 5.21 24.60
CA PRO A 102 -15.98 5.08 24.22
C PRO A 102 -16.53 6.46 23.85
N PHE A 103 -16.21 6.95 22.65
CA PHE A 103 -16.91 8.07 22.02
C PHE A 103 -16.99 7.88 20.51
#